data_AF-A0A9N9J1L1-F1
#
_entry.id   AF-A0A9N9J1L1-F1
#
_cell.length_a   1.000
_cell.length_b   1.000
_cell.length_c   1.000
_cell.angle_alpha   90.00
_cell.angle_beta   90.00
_cell.angle_gamma   90.00
#
_symmetry.space_group_name_H-M   'P 1'
#
loop_
_entity.id
_entity.type
_entity.pdbx_description
1 polymer ?
#
loop_
_entity_poly.entity_id
_entity_poly.type
_entity_poly.pdbx_seq_one_letter_code
_entity_poly.pdbx_strand_id
1 'polypeptide(L)'
;MDMSPIQTPEGVPRLFDLIRPKEKKFAPAFYKALQNTLVAENLQQASRIAYGRQRWRVVTLDGQLIDKSGTMSGGGNKVNRGGMSSKFVPDVTPEIVSNLERERT
;
A
#
# COMPACT_ATOMS: atom_id res chain seq x y z
N MET A 1 -0.77 12.40 14.93
CA MET A 1 -0.01 11.41 14.14
C MET A 1 0.83 12.19 13.16
N ASP A 2 2.15 12.03 13.21
CA ASP A 2 3.01 12.64 12.21
C ASP A 2 2.97 11.82 10.92
N MET A 3 2.47 12.42 9.83
CA MET A 3 2.35 11.81 8.51
C MET A 3 3.45 12.28 7.56
N SER A 4 4.41 13.08 8.04
CA SER A 4 5.54 13.53 7.23
C SER A 4 6.39 12.33 6.75
N PRO A 5 7.10 12.46 5.62
CA PRO A 5 8.05 11.46 5.16
C PRO A 5 9.13 11.21 6.21
N ILE A 6 9.55 9.95 6.33
CA ILE A 6 10.58 9.53 7.28
C ILE A 6 11.80 9.01 6.53
N GLN A 7 12.97 9.07 7.18
CA GLN A 7 14.14 8.39 6.68
C GLN A 7 13.98 6.88 6.88
N THR A 8 14.12 6.12 5.80
CA THR A 8 13.97 4.68 5.79
C THR A 8 15.33 3.98 5.61
N PRO A 9 15.51 2.79 6.21
CA PRO A 9 16.69 1.98 5.95
C PRO A 9 16.76 1.58 4.48
N GLU A 10 17.97 1.52 3.91
CA GLU A 10 18.20 1.22 2.48
C GLU A 10 17.45 2.16 1.50
N GLY A 11 16.88 3.28 1.97
CA GLY A 11 16.12 4.22 1.13
C GLY A 11 14.82 3.66 0.55
N VAL A 12 14.29 2.57 1.13
CA VAL A 12 13.09 1.92 0.62
C VAL A 12 11.83 2.79 0.79
N PRO A 13 10.85 2.69 -0.12
CA PRO A 13 9.64 3.49 -0.01
C PRO A 13 8.75 3.01 1.14
N ARG A 14 8.10 3.97 1.82
CA ARG A 14 7.02 3.70 2.76
C ARG A 14 5.69 3.65 2.00
N LEU A 15 4.91 2.60 2.22
CA LEU A 15 3.66 2.34 1.49
C LEU A 15 2.66 3.51 1.56
N PHE A 16 2.58 4.18 2.71
CA PHE A 16 1.72 5.35 2.88
C PHE A 16 2.09 6.50 1.93
N ASP A 17 3.38 6.74 1.70
CA ASP A 17 3.85 7.85 0.84
C ASP A 17 3.57 7.61 -0.64
N LEU A 18 3.31 6.36 -1.03
CA LEU A 18 2.94 5.98 -2.39
C LEU A 18 1.45 6.20 -2.68
N ILE A 19 0.62 6.39 -1.65
CA ILE A 19 -0.82 6.52 -1.82
C ILE A 19 -1.19 7.97 -2.14
N ARG A 20 -2.05 8.12 -3.15
CA ARG A 20 -2.65 9.40 -3.53
C ARG A 20 -4.16 9.32 -3.27
N PRO A 21 -4.65 9.74 -2.08
CA PRO A 21 -6.07 9.73 -1.78
C PRO A 21 -6.85 10.66 -2.73
N LYS A 22 -8.08 10.28 -3.11
CA LYS A 22 -8.99 11.15 -3.88
C LYS A 22 -9.21 12.48 -3.16
N GLU A 23 -9.40 12.42 -1.85
CA GLU A 23 -9.52 13.58 -0.97
C GLU A 23 -8.52 13.49 0.18
N LYS A 24 -7.77 14.58 0.42
CA LYS A 24 -6.73 14.64 1.47
C LYS A 24 -7.25 14.34 2.88
N LYS A 25 -8.54 14.61 3.14
CA LYS A 25 -9.20 14.31 4.43
C LYS A 25 -9.15 12.83 4.81
N PHE A 26 -8.97 11.93 3.84
CA PHE A 26 -8.87 10.49 4.08
C PHE A 26 -7.44 10.00 4.35
N ALA A 27 -6.41 10.84 4.20
CA ALA A 27 -5.02 10.45 4.48
C ALA A 27 -4.83 9.87 5.90
N PRO A 28 -5.45 10.39 6.98
CA PRO A 28 -5.34 9.79 8.30
C PRO A 28 -5.88 8.36 8.39
N ALA A 29 -6.90 8.00 7.59
CA ALA A 29 -7.44 6.65 7.57
C ALA A 29 -6.45 5.66 6.95
N PHE A 30 -5.82 6.04 5.82
CA PHE A 30 -4.74 5.25 5.22
C PHE A 30 -3.55 5.12 6.17
N TYR A 31 -3.15 6.21 6.83
CA TYR A 31 -2.05 6.17 7.79
C TYR A 31 -2.37 5.25 8.99
N LYS A 32 -3.61 5.25 9.49
CA LYS A 32 -4.02 4.36 10.58
C LYS A 32 -3.87 2.88 10.18
N ALA A 33 -4.26 2.51 8.97
CA ALA A 33 -4.16 1.13 8.49
C ALA A 33 -2.72 0.70 8.19
N LEU A 34 -1.95 1.57 7.53
CA LEU A 34 -0.65 1.22 6.96
C LEU A 34 0.53 1.62 7.84
N GLN A 35 0.41 2.67 8.64
CA GLN A 35 1.48 3.21 9.47
C GLN A 35 2.79 3.34 8.68
N ASN A 36 3.92 3.07 9.34
CA ASN A 36 5.24 3.03 8.72
C ASN A 36 5.57 1.63 8.16
N THR A 37 4.72 1.13 7.25
CA THR A 37 5.02 -0.10 6.50
C THR A 37 5.94 0.21 5.34
N LEU A 38 7.06 -0.50 5.26
CA LEU A 38 8.05 -0.35 4.21
C LEU A 38 7.83 -1.38 3.11
N VAL A 39 8.23 -1.05 1.88
CA VAL A 39 8.14 -1.96 0.72
C VAL A 39 9.54 -2.40 0.32
N ALA A 40 9.77 -3.70 0.32
CA ALA A 40 11.01 -4.31 -0.13
C ALA A 40 10.81 -5.03 -1.47
N GLU A 41 11.88 -5.23 -2.22
CA GLU A 41 11.83 -5.96 -3.48
C GLU A 41 11.60 -7.46 -3.26
N ASN A 42 12.25 -8.04 -2.25
CA ASN A 42 12.23 -9.48 -1.98
C ASN A 42 12.39 -9.79 -0.47
N LEU A 43 12.23 -11.06 -0.10
CA LEU A 43 12.26 -11.51 1.29
C LEU A 43 13.62 -11.30 1.98
N GLN A 44 14.72 -11.35 1.22
CA GLN A 44 16.07 -11.16 1.75
C GLN A 44 16.25 -9.70 2.20
N GLN A 45 15.85 -8.74 1.36
CA GLN A 45 15.83 -7.32 1.72
C GLN A 45 14.83 -7.06 2.87
N ALA A 46 13.62 -7.63 2.79
CA ALA A 46 12.63 -7.47 3.84
C ALA A 46 13.14 -7.92 5.20
N SER A 47 13.87 -9.05 5.25
CA SER A 47 14.45 -9.57 6.48
C SER A 47 15.53 -8.63 7.05
N ARG A 48 16.47 -8.15 6.23
CA ARG A 48 17.50 -7.19 6.70
C ARG A 48 16.88 -5.92 7.31
N ILE A 49 15.83 -5.41 6.67
CA ILE A 49 15.13 -4.20 7.12
C ILE A 49 14.29 -4.48 8.38
N ALA A 50 13.49 -5.54 8.38
CA ALA A 50 12.56 -5.85 9.47
C ALA A 50 13.28 -6.18 10.79
N TYR A 51 14.43 -6.86 10.70
CA TYR A 51 15.26 -7.29 11.84
C TYR A 51 16.46 -6.35 12.09
N GLY A 52 16.53 -5.18 11.45
CA GLY A 52 17.59 -4.19 11.66
C GLY A 52 17.55 -3.53 13.05
N ARG A 53 18.34 -2.45 13.22
CA ARG A 53 18.46 -1.73 14.51
C ARG A 53 17.12 -1.30 15.11
N GLN A 54 16.19 -0.93 14.24
CA GLN A 54 14.79 -0.68 14.59
C GLN A 54 13.92 -1.73 13.89
N ARG A 55 12.90 -2.23 14.59
CA ARG A 55 11.91 -3.15 14.00
C ARG A 55 10.95 -2.41 13.07
N TRP A 56 10.86 -2.90 11.83
CA TRP A 56 9.95 -2.38 10.81
C TRP A 56 8.94 -3.43 10.40
N ARG A 57 7.73 -2.99 10.06
CA ARG A 57 6.78 -3.81 9.30
C ARG A 57 7.12 -3.68 7.83
N VAL A 58 7.35 -4.78 7.14
CA VAL A 58 7.85 -4.76 5.75
C VAL A 58 7.03 -5.70 4.90
N VAL A 59 6.62 -5.25 3.71
CA VAL A 59 5.95 -6.06 2.70
C VAL A 59 6.84 -6.17 1.46
N THR A 60 6.88 -7.33 0.82
CA THR A 60 7.61 -7.53 -0.45
C THR A 60 6.70 -7.27 -1.64
N LEU A 61 7.29 -7.03 -2.83
CA LEU A 61 6.53 -6.94 -4.08
C LEU A 61 5.75 -8.22 -4.40
N ASP A 62 6.25 -9.37 -3.94
CA ASP A 62 5.59 -10.68 -4.06
C ASP A 62 4.45 -10.88 -3.04
N GLY A 63 4.23 -9.92 -2.14
CA GLY A 63 3.13 -9.96 -1.17
C GLY A 63 3.43 -10.70 0.14
N GLN A 64 4.71 -10.96 0.44
CA GLN A 64 5.11 -11.47 1.76
C GLN A 64 5.17 -10.33 2.76
N LEU A 65 4.76 -10.58 4.00
CA LEU A 65 4.72 -9.59 5.06
C LEU A 65 5.53 -10.07 6.27
N ILE A 66 6.39 -9.21 6.80
CA ILE A 66 7.05 -9.38 8.10
C ILE A 66 6.49 -8.31 9.03
N ASP A 67 5.78 -8.71 10.07
CA ASP A 67 5.26 -7.79 11.09
C ASP A 67 6.34 -7.43 12.12
N LYS A 68 6.13 -6.32 12.86
CA LYS A 68 7.03 -5.89 13.94
C LYS A 68 7.14 -6.92 15.06
N SER A 69 6.11 -7.75 15.26
CA SER A 69 6.15 -8.90 16.19
C SER A 69 7.17 -9.97 15.78
N GLY A 70 7.65 -9.95 14.53
CA GLY A 70 8.45 -11.01 13.93
C GLY A 70 7.62 -12.10 13.25
N THR A 71 6.28 -11.98 13.26
CA THR A 71 5.40 -12.87 12.50
C THR A 71 5.61 -12.66 11.00
N MET A 72 5.78 -13.74 10.25
CA MET A 72 5.88 -13.72 8.79
C MET A 72 4.64 -14.36 8.15
N SER A 73 4.11 -13.73 7.10
CA SER A 73 3.03 -14.28 6.27
C SER A 73 3.37 -14.15 4.78
N GLY A 74 2.76 -14.99 3.93
CA GLY A 74 3.03 -15.00 2.48
C GLY A 74 3.74 -16.25 1.93
N GLY A 75 3.68 -17.38 2.63
CA GLY A 75 4.33 -18.64 2.23
C GLY A 75 3.50 -19.56 1.33
N GLY A 76 2.64 -19.03 0.45
CA GLY A 76 1.81 -19.85 -0.43
C GLY A 76 1.50 -19.17 -1.76
N ASN A 77 0.88 -19.90 -2.70
CA ASN A 77 0.59 -19.42 -4.06
C ASN A 77 -0.55 -18.39 -4.15
N LYS A 78 -1.06 -17.90 -3.02
CA LYS A 78 -2.22 -16.99 -2.99
C LYS A 78 -1.83 -15.63 -2.43
N VAL A 79 -2.00 -14.61 -3.26
CA VAL A 79 -1.80 -13.20 -2.90
C VAL A 79 -3.11 -12.44 -3.08
N ASN A 80 -3.39 -11.50 -2.18
CA ASN A 80 -4.58 -10.64 -2.29
C ASN A 80 -4.28 -9.50 -3.28
N ARG A 81 -5.14 -9.32 -4.28
CA ARG A 81 -5.02 -8.28 -5.32
C ARG A 81 -6.37 -7.57 -5.49
N GLY A 82 -6.35 -6.35 -6.03
CA GLY A 82 -7.57 -5.56 -6.35
C GLY A 82 -8.10 -4.67 -5.22
N GLY A 83 -7.51 -4.68 -4.02
CA GLY A 83 -7.93 -3.82 -2.91
C GLY A 83 -7.54 -2.34 -3.06
N MET A 84 -6.63 -2.02 -3.98
CA MET A 84 -6.15 -0.65 -4.25
C MET A 84 -6.13 -0.42 -5.78
N SER A 85 -6.43 0.80 -6.20
CA SER A 85 -6.37 1.24 -7.60
C SER A 85 -5.49 2.48 -7.75
N SER A 86 -4.68 2.51 -8.80
CA SER A 86 -3.91 3.70 -9.20
C SER A 86 -4.75 4.71 -10.00
N LYS A 87 -5.95 4.31 -10.43
CA LYS A 87 -6.91 5.15 -11.15
C LYS A 87 -8.10 5.44 -10.25
N PHE A 88 -8.55 6.70 -10.25
CA PHE A 88 -9.83 7.03 -9.65
C PHE A 88 -10.94 6.51 -10.56
N VAL A 89 -11.87 5.75 -9.99
CA VAL A 89 -13.13 5.43 -10.67
C VAL A 89 -13.95 6.72 -10.67
N PRO A 90 -14.45 7.18 -11.83
CA PRO A 90 -15.32 8.34 -11.88
C PRO A 90 -16.58 8.05 -11.03
N ASP A 91 -17.10 9.10 -10.39
CA ASP A 91 -18.38 8.96 -9.71
C ASP A 91 -19.43 8.57 -10.76
N VAL A 92 -20.16 7.48 -10.51
CA VAL A 92 -21.16 6.99 -11.46
C VAL A 92 -22.37 7.89 -11.35
N THR A 93 -22.48 8.89 -12.22
CA THR A 93 -23.69 9.70 -12.36
C THR A 93 -24.61 9.11 -13.43
N PRO A 94 -25.94 9.34 -13.35
CA PRO A 94 -26.87 8.92 -14.40
C PRO A 94 -26.49 9.44 -15.79
N GLU A 95 -25.89 10.63 -15.89
CA GLU A 95 -25.44 11.16 -17.18
C GLU A 95 -24.27 10.36 -17.76
N ILE A 96 -23.31 9.95 -16.94
CA ILE A 96 -22.18 9.13 -17.36
C ILE A 96 -22.67 7.76 -17.86
N VAL A 97 -23.63 7.15 -17.15
CA VAL A 97 -24.25 5.89 -17.58
C VAL A 97 -24.94 6.06 -18.93
N SER A 98 -25.78 7.09 -19.09
CA SER A 98 -26.50 7.36 -20.34
C SER A 98 -25.56 7.63 -21.53
N ASN A 99 -24.43 8.31 -21.30
CA ASN A 99 -23.44 8.56 -22.35
C ASN A 99 -22.71 7.28 -22.77
N LEU A 100 -22.32 6.44 -21.80
CA LEU A 100 -21.67 5.15 -22.06
C LEU A 100 -22.61 4.16 -22.78
N GLU A 101 -23.91 4.18 -22.47
CA GLU A 101 -24.92 3.38 -23.18
C GLU A 101 -25.09 3.86 -24.64
N ARG A 102 -25.06 5.17 -24.87
CA ARG A 102 -25.13 5.77 -26.21
C ARG A 102 -23.90 5.47 -27.06
N GLU A 103 -22.69 5.48 -26.48
CA GLU A 103 -21.45 5.13 -27.20
C GLU A 103 -21.36 3.64 -27.58
N ARG A 104 -22.19 2.78 -26.98
CA ARG A 104 -22.21 1.34 -27.23
C ARG A 104 -23.16 0.91 -28.34
N THR A 105 -23.92 1.86 -28.91
CA THR A 105 -24.92 1.64 -29.97
C THR A 105 -24.43 2.27 -31.26
#